data_AF-A0A6G6ZXX7-F1
#
_entry.id   AF-A0A6G6ZXX7-F1
#
_cell.length_a   1.000
_cell.length_b   1.000
_cell.length_c   1.000
_cell.angle_alpha   90.00
_cell.angle_beta   90.00
_cell.angle_gamma   90.00
#
_symmetry.space_group_name_H-M   'P 1'
#
loop_
_entity.id
_entity.type
_entity.pdbx_description
1 polymer ?
#
loop_
_entity_poly.entity_id
_entity_poly.type
_entity_poly.pdbx_seq_one_letter_code
_entity_poly.pdbx_strand_id
1 'polypeptide(L)'
;MARGGINKAVVKKARQAILARGGHPSIDAVRIEMGNTGSKTTIHRYLKELDDGAGRRDIGPVPLDEELGELVGRLAQRLQEQAQEPLEQALSHFESQKQALEQQLDEMRQHQEQLQGQLQAQANALASESAALQDVRAMLHAEQTRSAELNQALKDADLRLADKEQRIHSLEEKHLHARDALEHYRAASKEQREQELRRHEGQMQQVQMELRQAQQSALVRQDEITQLHRDNERLLSEQRATGKELKQAQEMANKSTTRQSQLSEQLARLDSEGALLQERLRVASEEILALKENHDKQSQASKDMELRAAKAEASLEALRLAGSKAQPGATAGS
;
A
#
# COMPACT_ATOMS: atom_id res chain seq x y z
N MET A 1 6.89 -165.74 79.78
CA MET A 1 5.77 -165.67 78.82
C MET A 1 6.28 -166.09 77.45
N ALA A 2 5.99 -167.33 77.02
CA ALA A 2 6.30 -167.81 75.68
C ALA A 2 5.51 -166.99 74.66
N ARG A 3 6.21 -166.21 73.83
CA ARG A 3 5.56 -165.29 72.89
C ARG A 3 6.22 -165.36 71.52
N GLY A 4 5.44 -165.93 70.60
CA GLY A 4 5.36 -165.61 69.17
C GLY A 4 6.65 -165.66 68.37
N GLY A 5 6.86 -166.75 67.62
CA GLY A 5 7.80 -166.77 66.51
C GLY A 5 7.50 -165.64 65.51
N ILE A 6 8.53 -164.95 65.07
CA ILE A 6 8.45 -163.80 64.16
C ILE A 6 7.88 -164.26 62.81
N ASN A 7 6.92 -163.51 62.27
CA ASN A 7 6.27 -163.80 60.99
C ASN A 7 6.81 -162.90 59.87
N LYS A 8 6.97 -163.45 58.65
CA LYS A 8 7.59 -162.78 57.48
C LYS A 8 6.87 -161.48 57.09
N ALA A 9 5.56 -161.40 57.29
CA ALA A 9 4.76 -160.21 57.01
C ALA A 9 5.15 -159.00 57.88
N VAL A 10 5.52 -159.22 59.14
CA VAL A 10 5.92 -158.14 60.05
C VAL A 10 7.27 -157.56 59.63
N VAL A 11 8.21 -158.42 59.23
CA VAL A 11 9.51 -158.02 58.68
C VAL A 11 9.34 -157.22 57.39
N LYS A 12 8.39 -157.60 56.50
CA LYS A 12 8.08 -156.84 55.27
C LYS A 12 7.53 -155.44 55.57
N LYS A 13 6.61 -155.32 56.54
CA LYS A 13 6.02 -154.03 56.92
C LYS A 13 7.05 -153.08 57.53
N ALA A 14 7.91 -153.60 58.42
CA ALA A 14 9.01 -152.83 59.00
C ALA A 14 10.02 -152.37 57.93
N ARG A 15 10.37 -153.24 56.98
CA ARG A 15 11.22 -152.86 55.82
C ARG A 15 10.59 -151.73 54.99
N GLN A 16 9.30 -151.83 54.65
CA GLN A 16 8.61 -150.82 53.85
C GLN A 16 8.50 -149.48 54.58
N ALA A 17 8.29 -149.50 55.91
CA ALA A 17 8.29 -148.28 56.71
C ALA A 17 9.65 -147.57 56.71
N ILE A 18 10.76 -148.32 56.78
CA ILE A 18 12.12 -147.76 56.70
C ILE A 18 12.41 -147.19 55.31
N LEU A 19 12.02 -147.90 54.25
CA LEU A 19 12.17 -147.43 52.86
C LEU A 19 11.33 -146.19 52.57
N ALA A 20 10.10 -146.10 53.09
CA ALA A 20 9.24 -144.92 52.93
C ALA A 20 9.80 -143.68 53.65
N ARG A 21 10.61 -143.87 54.71
CA ARG A 21 11.38 -142.80 55.37
C ARG A 21 12.73 -142.52 54.68
N GLY A 22 13.03 -143.17 53.56
CA GLY A 22 14.26 -142.98 52.78
C GLY A 22 15.52 -143.64 53.38
N GLY A 23 15.38 -144.51 54.40
CA GLY A 23 16.50 -145.20 55.04
C GLY A 23 16.81 -146.57 54.41
N HIS A 24 18.06 -147.05 54.55
CA HIS A 24 18.44 -148.38 54.08
C HIS A 24 18.09 -149.47 55.11
N PRO A 25 17.31 -150.51 54.72
CA PRO A 25 16.84 -151.53 55.65
C PRO A 25 17.94 -152.55 56.01
N SER A 26 18.75 -152.26 57.03
CA SER A 26 19.69 -153.22 57.62
C SER A 26 19.00 -154.12 58.66
N ILE A 27 19.58 -155.27 58.99
CA ILE A 27 18.98 -156.25 59.92
C ILE A 27 18.69 -155.60 61.28
N ASP A 28 19.61 -154.78 61.78
CA ASP A 28 19.46 -154.11 63.07
C ASP A 28 18.42 -152.98 62.98
N ALA A 29 18.34 -152.25 61.87
CA ALA A 29 17.32 -151.22 61.65
C ALA A 29 15.90 -151.82 61.63
N VAL A 30 15.71 -152.93 60.91
CA VAL A 30 14.43 -153.66 60.87
C VAL A 30 14.07 -154.22 62.24
N ARG A 31 15.06 -154.70 63.01
CA ARG A 31 14.83 -155.22 64.36
C ARG A 31 14.42 -154.12 65.34
N ILE A 32 15.03 -152.93 65.25
CA ILE A 32 14.65 -151.77 66.08
C ILE A 32 13.22 -151.34 65.75
N GLU A 33 12.86 -151.23 64.47
CA GLU A 33 11.52 -150.83 64.04
C GLU A 33 10.44 -151.86 64.47
N MET A 34 10.83 -153.13 64.65
CA MET A 34 9.99 -154.20 65.20
C MET A 34 10.03 -154.31 66.74
N GLY A 35 10.61 -153.32 67.44
CA GLY A 35 10.63 -153.25 68.90
C GLY A 35 11.66 -154.16 69.56
N ASN A 36 12.84 -154.34 68.94
CA ASN A 36 13.94 -155.19 69.39
C ASN A 36 13.61 -156.69 69.53
N THR A 37 12.47 -157.12 68.99
CA THR A 37 12.04 -158.51 69.01
C THR A 37 12.59 -159.28 67.82
N GLY A 38 13.06 -160.49 68.09
CA GLY A 38 13.47 -161.45 67.08
C GLY A 38 14.97 -161.70 66.94
N SER A 39 15.35 -162.94 66.61
CA SER A 39 16.75 -163.32 66.41
C SER A 39 17.27 -162.77 65.08
N LYS A 40 18.49 -162.23 65.12
CA LYS A 40 19.18 -161.62 63.97
C LYS A 40 19.23 -162.56 62.75
N THR A 41 19.36 -163.87 62.99
CA THR A 41 19.39 -164.92 61.97
C THR A 41 18.05 -165.12 61.27
N THR A 42 16.92 -165.08 62.00
CA THR A 42 15.58 -165.26 61.41
C THR A 42 15.14 -164.01 60.63
N ILE A 43 15.49 -162.80 61.11
CA ILE A 43 15.23 -161.54 60.39
C ILE A 43 16.07 -161.49 59.11
N HIS A 44 17.34 -161.88 59.14
CA HIS A 44 18.18 -161.97 57.94
C HIS A 44 17.64 -162.98 56.92
N ARG A 45 17.16 -164.15 57.37
CA ARG A 45 16.54 -165.14 56.48
C ARG A 45 15.32 -164.56 55.76
N TYR A 46 14.41 -163.91 56.49
CA TYR A 46 13.22 -163.31 55.86
C TYR A 46 13.52 -162.06 55.03
N LEU A 47 14.52 -161.24 55.39
CA LEU A 47 14.99 -160.13 54.54
C LEU A 47 15.55 -160.66 53.22
N LYS A 48 16.41 -161.68 53.28
CA LYS A 48 16.97 -162.31 52.07
C LYS A 48 15.88 -162.94 51.20
N GLU A 49 14.92 -163.65 51.79
CA GLU A 49 13.77 -164.17 51.03
C GLU A 49 12.83 -163.07 50.48
N LEU A 50 12.86 -161.85 51.01
CA LEU A 50 12.11 -160.71 50.48
C LEU A 50 12.90 -159.92 49.43
N ASP A 51 14.23 -159.99 49.45
CA ASP A 51 15.09 -159.44 48.40
C ASP A 51 15.15 -160.38 47.19
N ASP A 52 15.25 -161.69 47.40
CA ASP A 52 15.19 -162.70 46.35
C ASP A 52 13.82 -162.74 45.63
N GLY A 53 12.75 -162.26 46.28
CA GLY A 53 11.41 -162.09 45.70
C GLY A 53 11.17 -160.75 44.99
N ALA A 54 12.09 -159.78 45.09
CA ALA A 54 12.04 -158.50 44.37
C ALA A 54 12.99 -158.47 43.17
N GLY A 55 13.91 -159.44 43.06
CA GLY A 55 14.95 -159.51 42.03
C GLY A 55 14.64 -160.41 40.82
N ARG A 56 13.41 -160.87 40.62
CA ARG A 56 13.10 -161.68 39.41
C ARG A 56 11.62 -161.64 39.04
N ARG A 57 11.34 -160.97 37.92
CA ARG A 57 10.55 -161.41 36.74
C ARG A 57 10.01 -160.16 36.02
N ASP A 58 10.23 -159.94 34.73
CA ASP A 58 10.88 -160.79 33.73
C ASP A 58 11.36 -159.96 32.54
N ILE A 59 12.54 -160.33 32.05
CA ILE A 59 13.07 -159.98 30.73
C ILE A 59 12.81 -161.20 29.84
N GLY A 60 12.07 -160.98 28.74
CA GLY A 60 11.94 -161.84 27.55
C GLY A 60 10.58 -162.53 27.37
N PRO A 61 10.00 -162.62 26.16
CA PRO A 61 10.55 -162.39 24.81
C PRO A 61 9.85 -161.23 24.03
N VAL A 62 10.55 -160.52 23.13
CA VAL A 62 9.96 -159.61 22.10
C VAL A 62 9.33 -160.51 21.00
N PRO A 63 8.35 -160.13 20.14
CA PRO A 63 7.82 -158.80 19.78
C PRO A 63 6.28 -158.72 19.66
N LEU A 64 5.64 -157.69 20.23
CA LEU A 64 4.36 -157.15 19.72
C LEU A 64 4.05 -155.82 20.40
N ASP A 65 4.25 -155.69 21.72
CA ASP A 65 4.02 -154.42 22.45
C ASP A 65 5.09 -153.35 22.17
N GLU A 66 6.32 -153.75 21.85
CA GLU A 66 7.40 -152.82 21.48
C GLU A 66 7.29 -152.41 19.99
N GLU A 67 6.91 -153.33 19.10
CA GLU A 67 6.58 -153.01 17.70
C GLU A 67 5.29 -152.19 17.59
N LEU A 68 4.25 -152.48 18.40
CA LEU A 68 3.04 -151.67 18.50
C LEU A 68 3.32 -150.34 19.18
N GLY A 69 4.16 -150.29 20.21
CA GLY A 69 4.61 -149.05 20.84
C GLY A 69 5.42 -148.17 19.90
N GLU A 70 6.29 -148.75 19.08
CA GLU A 70 6.99 -148.05 18.00
C GLU A 70 6.05 -147.66 16.85
N LEU A 71 5.07 -148.50 16.47
CA LEU A 71 4.08 -148.17 15.44
C LEU A 71 3.15 -147.07 15.90
N VAL A 72 2.66 -147.12 17.14
CA VAL A 72 1.84 -146.07 17.76
C VAL A 72 2.66 -144.82 18.01
N GLY A 73 3.95 -144.94 18.37
CA GLY A 73 4.88 -143.82 18.47
C GLY A 73 5.16 -143.15 17.13
N ARG A 74 5.40 -143.94 16.07
CA ARG A 74 5.51 -143.46 14.68
C ARG A 74 4.20 -142.90 14.16
N LEU A 75 3.06 -143.49 14.52
CA LEU A 75 1.73 -142.98 14.15
C LEU A 75 1.46 -141.67 14.87
N ALA A 76 1.76 -141.57 16.17
CA ALA A 76 1.63 -140.34 16.95
C ALA A 76 2.56 -139.25 16.43
N GLN A 77 3.83 -139.56 16.11
CA GLN A 77 4.74 -138.63 15.43
C GLN A 77 4.18 -138.18 14.09
N ARG A 78 3.70 -139.10 13.24
CA ARG A 78 3.12 -138.77 11.93
C ARG A 78 1.84 -137.95 12.05
N LEU A 79 1.01 -138.20 13.06
CA LEU A 79 -0.21 -137.44 13.34
C LEU A 79 0.14 -136.06 13.90
N GLN A 80 1.22 -135.96 14.67
CA GLN A 80 1.76 -134.71 15.20
C GLN A 80 2.39 -133.87 14.08
N GLU A 81 3.16 -134.46 13.18
CA GLU A 81 3.68 -133.82 11.96
C GLU A 81 2.52 -133.38 11.03
N GLN A 82 1.52 -134.25 10.80
CA GLN A 82 0.33 -133.92 10.00
C GLN A 82 -0.55 -132.84 10.63
N ALA A 83 -0.53 -132.66 11.95
CA ALA A 83 -1.21 -131.56 12.63
C ALA A 83 -0.35 -130.29 12.71
N GLN A 84 0.98 -130.43 12.72
CA GLN A 84 1.94 -129.32 12.74
C GLN A 84 2.05 -128.63 11.38
N GLU A 85 2.11 -129.38 10.26
CA GLU A 85 2.18 -128.79 8.91
C GLU A 85 1.06 -127.75 8.61
N PRO A 86 -0.25 -128.04 8.79
CA PRO A 86 -1.30 -127.07 8.53
C PRO A 86 -1.31 -125.94 9.56
N LEU A 87 -0.86 -126.19 10.80
CA LEU A 87 -0.72 -125.15 11.82
C LEU A 87 0.40 -124.17 11.45
N GLU A 88 1.55 -124.66 11.02
CA GLU A 88 2.69 -123.86 10.55
C GLU A 88 2.34 -123.08 9.28
N GLN A 89 1.60 -123.69 8.35
CA GLN A 89 1.08 -123.01 7.16
C GLN A 89 0.08 -121.91 7.54
N ALA A 90 -0.83 -122.15 8.48
CA ALA A 90 -1.78 -121.14 8.94
C ALA A 90 -1.09 -120.00 9.70
N LEU A 91 -0.09 -120.31 10.54
CA LEU A 91 0.71 -119.33 11.27
C LEU A 91 1.54 -118.47 10.31
N SER A 92 2.24 -119.08 9.34
CA SER A 92 3.01 -118.33 8.33
C SER A 92 2.11 -117.47 7.44
N HIS A 93 0.92 -117.98 7.04
CA HIS A 93 -0.07 -117.16 6.33
C HIS A 93 -0.54 -115.99 7.19
N PHE A 94 -0.87 -116.22 8.46
CA PHE A 94 -1.29 -115.15 9.37
C PHE A 94 -0.19 -114.12 9.60
N GLU A 95 1.06 -114.56 9.79
CA GLU A 95 2.22 -113.68 9.91
C GLU A 95 2.42 -112.85 8.65
N SER A 96 2.30 -113.44 7.46
CA SER A 96 2.39 -112.70 6.20
C SER A 96 1.26 -111.66 6.03
N GLN A 97 0.03 -112.00 6.43
CA GLN A 97 -1.10 -111.08 6.39
C GLN A 97 -0.94 -109.94 7.40
N LYS A 98 -0.46 -110.25 8.60
CA LYS A 98 -0.14 -109.27 9.63
C LYS A 98 0.95 -108.30 9.15
N GLN A 99 2.03 -108.82 8.57
CA GLN A 99 3.09 -108.01 7.99
C GLN A 99 2.58 -107.12 6.86
N ALA A 100 1.73 -107.64 5.97
CA ALA A 100 1.13 -106.84 4.90
C ALA A 100 0.23 -105.72 5.44
N LEU A 101 -0.58 -105.99 6.47
CA LEU A 101 -1.42 -104.99 7.13
C LEU A 101 -0.59 -103.94 7.89
N GLU A 102 0.48 -104.36 8.57
CA GLU A 102 1.42 -103.43 9.23
C GLU A 102 2.10 -102.51 8.22
N GLN A 103 2.55 -103.06 7.08
CA GLN A 103 3.11 -102.27 5.97
C GLN A 103 2.09 -101.25 5.43
N GLN A 104 0.85 -101.67 5.18
CA GLN A 104 -0.20 -100.75 4.72
C GLN A 104 -0.52 -99.66 5.75
N LEU A 105 -0.54 -99.99 7.05
CA LEU A 105 -0.73 -98.99 8.11
C LEU A 105 0.41 -97.98 8.15
N ASP A 106 1.65 -98.44 7.99
CA ASP A 106 2.81 -97.56 8.00
C ASP A 106 2.88 -96.68 6.75
N GLU A 107 2.54 -97.21 5.57
CA GLU A 107 2.39 -96.42 4.33
C GLU A 107 1.31 -95.34 4.48
N MET A 108 0.14 -95.70 5.01
CA MET A 108 -0.95 -94.74 5.23
C MET A 108 -0.59 -93.68 6.28
N ARG A 109 0.15 -94.04 7.33
CA ARG A 109 0.68 -93.09 8.31
C ARG A 109 1.66 -92.12 7.67
N GLN A 110 2.61 -92.63 6.89
CA GLN A 110 3.57 -91.79 6.16
C GLN A 110 2.85 -90.82 5.21
N HIS A 111 1.84 -91.30 4.47
CA HIS A 111 1.02 -90.43 3.63
C HIS A 111 0.25 -89.38 4.44
N GLN A 112 -0.31 -89.73 5.59
CA GLN A 112 -0.97 -88.78 6.49
C GLN A 112 -0.01 -87.70 6.99
N GLU A 113 1.20 -88.08 7.42
CA GLU A 113 2.24 -87.16 7.87
C GLU A 113 2.68 -86.23 6.74
N GLN A 114 2.85 -86.75 5.52
CA GLN A 114 3.17 -85.95 4.33
C GLN A 114 2.06 -84.93 4.01
N LEU A 115 0.80 -85.36 4.01
CA LEU A 115 -0.35 -84.49 3.77
C LEU A 115 -0.49 -83.42 4.86
N GLN A 116 -0.28 -83.79 6.13
CA GLN A 116 -0.25 -82.81 7.24
C GLN A 116 0.87 -81.80 7.06
N GLY A 117 2.08 -82.25 6.71
CA GLY A 117 3.21 -81.37 6.40
C GLY A 117 2.91 -80.40 5.25
N GLN A 118 2.29 -80.89 4.18
CA GLN A 118 1.87 -80.05 3.04
C GLN A 118 0.81 -79.03 3.42
N LEU A 119 -0.22 -79.43 4.18
CA LEU A 119 -1.26 -78.53 4.66
C LEU A 119 -0.69 -77.45 5.57
N GLN A 120 0.26 -77.81 6.44
CA GLN A 120 0.90 -76.85 7.33
C GLN A 120 1.80 -75.87 6.57
N ALA A 121 2.53 -76.35 5.55
CA ALA A 121 3.31 -75.49 4.66
C ALA A 121 2.41 -74.51 3.88
N GLN A 122 1.29 -74.98 3.34
CA GLN A 122 0.32 -74.13 2.63
C GLN A 122 -0.35 -73.13 3.57
N ALA A 123 -0.73 -73.53 4.79
CA ALA A 123 -1.30 -72.63 5.79
C ALA A 123 -0.32 -71.51 6.17
N ASN A 124 0.97 -71.85 6.34
CA ASN A 124 2.02 -70.86 6.61
C ASN A 124 2.24 -69.91 5.42
N ALA A 125 2.21 -70.42 4.18
CA ALA A 125 2.33 -69.61 2.98
C ALA A 125 1.13 -68.67 2.79
N LEU A 126 -0.09 -69.15 3.03
CA LEU A 126 -1.30 -68.32 2.96
C LEU A 126 -1.30 -67.25 4.07
N ALA A 127 -0.83 -67.59 5.27
CA ALA A 127 -0.67 -66.63 6.36
C ALA A 127 0.34 -65.53 5.99
N SER A 128 1.50 -65.88 5.42
CA SER A 128 2.51 -64.88 5.02
C SER A 128 2.02 -63.99 3.87
N GLU A 129 1.34 -64.56 2.87
CA GLU A 129 0.75 -63.78 1.77
C GLU A 129 -0.36 -62.85 2.28
N SER A 130 -1.20 -63.32 3.21
CA SER A 130 -2.23 -62.49 3.82
C SER A 130 -1.67 -61.31 4.61
N ALA A 131 -0.55 -61.50 5.31
CA ALA A 131 0.17 -60.44 6.01
C ALA A 131 0.76 -59.43 5.01
N ALA A 132 1.44 -59.91 3.96
CA ALA A 132 1.98 -59.05 2.91
C ALA A 132 0.89 -58.23 2.19
N LEU A 133 -0.28 -58.82 1.94
CA LEU A 133 -1.42 -58.12 1.37
C LEU A 133 -1.98 -57.04 2.31
N GLN A 134 -2.00 -57.28 3.61
CA GLN A 134 -2.41 -56.28 4.61
C GLN A 134 -1.42 -55.10 4.62
N ASP A 135 -0.12 -55.37 4.59
CA ASP A 135 0.92 -54.33 4.53
C ASP A 135 0.82 -53.49 3.25
N VAL A 136 0.63 -54.13 2.09
CA VAL A 136 0.46 -53.42 0.81
C VAL A 136 -0.81 -52.56 0.82
N ARG A 137 -1.92 -53.06 1.40
CA ARG A 137 -3.15 -52.27 1.56
C ARG A 137 -2.94 -51.07 2.49
N ALA A 138 -2.21 -51.25 3.59
CA ALA A 138 -1.88 -50.15 4.50
C ALA A 138 -1.00 -49.09 3.81
N MET A 139 0.02 -49.51 3.06
CA MET A 139 0.86 -48.61 2.26
C MET A 139 0.06 -47.88 1.18
N LEU A 140 -0.83 -48.59 0.48
CA LEU A 140 -1.70 -47.98 -0.54
C LEU A 140 -2.63 -46.93 0.08
N HIS A 141 -3.23 -47.21 1.24
CA HIS A 141 -4.06 -46.24 1.94
C HIS A 141 -3.26 -45.02 2.41
N ALA A 142 -2.03 -45.22 2.90
CA ALA A 142 -1.15 -44.12 3.28
C ALA A 142 -0.81 -43.23 2.07
N GLU A 143 -0.45 -43.82 0.92
CA GLU A 143 -0.16 -43.08 -0.31
C GLU A 143 -1.41 -42.39 -0.90
N GLN A 144 -2.59 -43.00 -0.82
CA GLN A 144 -3.85 -42.36 -1.21
C GLN A 144 -4.14 -41.12 -0.35
N THR A 145 -3.94 -41.23 0.96
CA THR A 145 -4.13 -40.12 1.89
C THR A 145 -3.13 -39.00 1.59
N ARG A 146 -1.85 -39.35 1.41
CA ARG A 146 -0.79 -38.40 1.03
C ARG A 146 -1.09 -37.72 -0.31
N SER A 147 -1.58 -38.46 -1.30
CA SER A 147 -1.98 -37.89 -2.59
C SER A 147 -3.15 -36.91 -2.44
N ALA A 148 -4.14 -37.25 -1.62
CA ALA A 148 -5.26 -36.35 -1.33
C ALA A 148 -4.80 -35.06 -0.63
N GLU A 149 -3.90 -35.17 0.36
CA GLU A 149 -3.30 -34.04 1.07
C GLU A 149 -2.49 -33.13 0.13
N LEU A 150 -1.65 -33.73 -0.74
CA LEU A 150 -0.88 -32.98 -1.74
C LEU A 150 -1.79 -32.27 -2.75
N ASN A 151 -2.85 -32.94 -3.22
CA ASN A 151 -3.82 -32.33 -4.11
C ASN A 151 -4.57 -31.17 -3.45
N GLN A 152 -4.88 -31.28 -2.15
CA GLN A 152 -5.47 -30.19 -1.40
C GLN A 152 -4.50 -29.02 -1.24
N ALA A 153 -3.24 -29.30 -0.89
CA ALA A 153 -2.21 -28.27 -0.77
C ALA A 153 -1.95 -27.54 -2.10
N LEU A 154 -2.00 -28.24 -3.23
CA LEU A 154 -1.93 -27.64 -4.56
C LEU A 154 -3.11 -26.70 -4.82
N LYS A 155 -4.34 -27.13 -4.56
CA LYS A 155 -5.54 -26.28 -4.71
C LYS A 155 -5.46 -25.03 -3.82
N ASP A 156 -5.03 -25.19 -2.58
CA ASP A 156 -4.87 -24.06 -1.65
C ASP A 156 -3.78 -23.08 -2.12
N ALA A 157 -2.70 -23.59 -2.73
CA ALA A 157 -1.65 -22.77 -3.33
C ALA A 157 -2.16 -22.03 -4.57
N ASP A 158 -2.94 -22.69 -5.44
CA ASP A 158 -3.55 -22.08 -6.63
C ASP A 158 -4.53 -20.96 -6.25
N LEU A 159 -5.35 -21.16 -5.22
CA LEU A 159 -6.23 -20.11 -4.69
C LEU A 159 -5.43 -18.90 -4.19
N ARG A 160 -4.35 -19.14 -3.43
CA ARG A 160 -3.47 -18.06 -2.96
C ARG A 160 -2.74 -17.34 -4.09
N LEU A 161 -2.42 -18.04 -5.18
CA LEU A 161 -1.83 -17.44 -6.37
C LEU A 161 -2.85 -16.55 -7.08
N ALA A 162 -4.07 -17.05 -7.31
CA ALA A 162 -5.15 -16.28 -7.92
C ALA A 162 -5.48 -15.00 -7.12
N ASP A 163 -5.57 -15.08 -5.79
CA ASP A 163 -5.79 -13.91 -4.92
C ASP A 163 -4.66 -12.88 -5.06
N LYS A 164 -3.41 -13.34 -5.16
CA LYS A 164 -2.25 -12.46 -5.35
C LYS A 164 -2.26 -11.81 -6.73
N GLU A 165 -2.60 -12.55 -7.78
CA GLU A 165 -2.72 -12.03 -9.14
C GLU A 165 -3.81 -10.95 -9.22
N GLN A 166 -4.98 -11.18 -8.62
CA GLN A 166 -6.04 -10.17 -8.54
C GLN A 166 -5.58 -8.93 -7.77
N ARG A 167 -4.83 -9.11 -6.67
CA ARG A 167 -4.28 -7.99 -5.90
C ARG A 167 -3.24 -7.20 -6.70
N ILE A 168 -2.37 -7.89 -7.44
CA ILE A 168 -1.40 -7.25 -8.34
C ILE A 168 -2.14 -6.44 -9.40
N HIS A 169 -3.14 -7.01 -10.05
CA HIS A 169 -3.94 -6.32 -11.06
C HIS A 169 -4.62 -5.05 -10.50
N SER A 170 -5.26 -5.16 -9.32
CA SER A 170 -5.86 -3.99 -8.65
C SER A 170 -4.84 -2.91 -8.29
N LEU A 171 -3.60 -3.29 -7.94
CA LEU A 171 -2.53 -2.32 -7.68
C LEU A 171 -2.04 -1.66 -8.97
N GLU A 172 -1.89 -2.43 -10.05
CA GLU A 172 -1.54 -1.91 -11.38
C GLU A 172 -2.58 -0.90 -11.88
N GLU A 173 -3.88 -1.21 -11.76
CA GLU A 173 -4.96 -0.28 -12.09
C GLU A 173 -4.87 1.01 -11.27
N LYS A 174 -4.66 0.91 -9.94
CA LYS A 174 -4.46 2.09 -9.08
C LYS A 174 -3.23 2.90 -9.48
N HIS A 175 -2.15 2.24 -9.89
CA HIS A 175 -0.94 2.92 -10.38
C HIS A 175 -1.18 3.62 -11.72
N LEU A 176 -1.91 2.99 -12.64
CA LEU A 176 -2.33 3.61 -13.90
C LEU A 176 -3.19 4.85 -13.63
N HIS A 177 -4.22 4.74 -12.80
CA HIS A 177 -5.07 5.88 -12.43
C HIS A 177 -4.28 7.02 -11.75
N ALA A 178 -3.34 6.69 -10.86
CA ALA A 178 -2.48 7.69 -10.24
C ALA A 178 -1.58 8.39 -11.27
N ARG A 179 -1.07 7.65 -12.25
CA ARG A 179 -0.27 8.20 -13.35
C ARG A 179 -1.11 9.11 -14.24
N ASP A 180 -2.29 8.66 -14.67
CA ASP A 180 -3.20 9.44 -15.51
C ASP A 180 -3.62 10.74 -14.80
N ALA A 181 -3.93 10.67 -13.49
CA ALA A 181 -4.25 11.84 -12.68
C ALA A 181 -3.08 12.86 -12.63
N LEU A 182 -1.83 12.37 -12.51
CA LEU A 182 -0.65 13.23 -12.56
C LEU A 182 -0.41 13.82 -13.94
N GLU A 183 -0.67 13.07 -15.01
CA GLU A 183 -0.58 13.56 -16.38
C GLU A 183 -1.63 14.66 -16.63
N HIS A 184 -2.88 14.46 -16.18
CA HIS A 184 -3.91 15.48 -16.21
C HIS A 184 -3.54 16.73 -15.39
N TYR A 185 -2.99 16.56 -14.18
CA TYR A 185 -2.54 17.70 -13.38
C TYR A 185 -1.40 18.48 -14.06
N ARG A 186 -0.43 17.78 -14.65
CA ARG A 186 0.66 18.41 -15.43
C ARG A 186 0.12 19.15 -16.65
N ALA A 187 -0.81 18.55 -17.39
CA ALA A 187 -1.45 19.17 -18.54
C ALA A 187 -2.23 20.42 -18.14
N ALA A 188 -3.06 20.34 -17.10
CA ALA A 188 -3.84 21.46 -16.57
C ALA A 188 -2.93 22.60 -16.07
N SER A 189 -1.84 22.28 -15.36
CA SER A 189 -0.87 23.28 -14.91
C SER A 189 -0.14 23.95 -16.07
N LYS A 190 0.20 23.19 -17.13
CA LYS A 190 0.78 23.75 -18.35
C LYS A 190 -0.22 24.66 -19.06
N GLU A 191 -1.46 24.23 -19.23
CA GLU A 191 -2.51 25.02 -19.86
C GLU A 191 -2.79 26.32 -19.09
N GLN A 192 -2.84 26.26 -17.76
CA GLN A 192 -2.99 27.44 -16.92
C GLN A 192 -1.86 28.46 -17.17
N ARG A 193 -0.59 28.00 -17.17
CA ARG A 193 0.56 28.87 -17.45
C ARG A 193 0.50 29.46 -18.86
N GLU A 194 0.09 28.68 -19.86
CA GLU A 194 -0.08 29.17 -21.24
C GLU A 194 -1.19 30.22 -21.34
N GLN A 195 -2.30 30.04 -20.61
CA GLN A 195 -3.36 31.04 -20.54
C GLN A 195 -2.90 32.32 -19.85
N GLU A 196 -2.16 32.22 -18.74
CA GLU A 196 -1.57 33.37 -18.05
C GLU A 196 -0.58 34.12 -18.95
N LEU A 197 0.30 33.40 -19.66
CA LEU A 197 1.23 34.00 -20.63
C LEU A 197 0.48 34.75 -21.74
N ARG A 198 -0.56 34.14 -22.34
CA ARG A 198 -1.38 34.81 -23.37
C ARG A 198 -2.07 36.07 -22.84
N ARG A 199 -2.57 36.04 -21.60
CA ARG A 199 -3.17 37.22 -20.95
C ARG A 199 -2.13 38.31 -20.73
N HIS A 200 -0.95 37.97 -20.25
CA HIS A 200 0.15 38.91 -20.05
C HIS A 200 0.66 39.50 -21.36
N GLU A 201 0.81 38.69 -22.41
CA GLU A 201 1.15 39.17 -23.76
C GLU A 201 0.11 40.16 -24.28
N GLY A 202 -1.18 39.88 -24.10
CA GLY A 202 -2.26 40.80 -24.45
C GLY A 202 -2.19 42.13 -23.68
N GLN A 203 -1.97 42.08 -22.36
CA GLN A 203 -1.79 43.27 -21.53
C GLN A 203 -0.56 44.09 -21.96
N MET A 204 0.56 43.41 -22.25
CA MET A 204 1.78 44.07 -22.70
C MET A 204 1.57 44.78 -24.04
N GLN A 205 0.87 44.14 -24.99
CA GLN A 205 0.52 44.75 -26.27
C GLN A 205 -0.38 45.98 -26.09
N GLN A 206 -1.38 45.90 -25.19
CA GLN A 206 -2.24 47.03 -24.88
C GLN A 206 -1.45 48.21 -24.31
N VAL A 207 -0.60 47.98 -23.30
CA VAL A 207 0.24 49.04 -22.71
C VAL A 207 1.21 49.62 -23.74
N GLN A 208 1.77 48.79 -24.63
CA GLN A 208 2.61 49.28 -25.73
C GLN A 208 1.84 50.17 -26.70
N MET A 209 0.57 49.85 -26.99
CA MET A 209 -0.30 50.68 -27.83
C MET A 209 -0.64 52.01 -27.14
N GLU A 210 -1.01 51.98 -25.86
CA GLU A 210 -1.28 53.17 -25.04
C GLU A 210 -0.03 54.06 -24.94
N LEU A 211 1.16 53.47 -24.76
CA LEU A 211 2.42 54.21 -24.75
C LEU A 211 2.68 54.91 -26.09
N ARG A 212 2.48 54.22 -27.22
CA ARG A 212 2.62 54.84 -28.55
C ARG A 212 1.61 55.96 -28.76
N GLN A 213 0.37 55.78 -28.33
CA GLN A 213 -0.67 56.81 -28.41
C GLN A 213 -0.32 58.03 -27.55
N ALA A 214 0.16 57.82 -26.32
CA ALA A 214 0.60 58.90 -25.43
C ALA A 214 1.81 59.64 -26.02
N GLN A 215 2.78 58.93 -26.60
CA GLN A 215 3.92 59.53 -27.30
C GLN A 215 3.47 60.38 -28.50
N GLN A 216 2.55 59.87 -29.33
CA GLN A 216 1.98 60.64 -30.44
C GLN A 216 1.24 61.89 -29.95
N SER A 217 0.41 61.77 -28.90
CA SER A 217 -0.27 62.92 -28.30
C SER A 217 0.72 63.94 -27.74
N ALA A 218 1.82 63.49 -27.13
CA ALA A 218 2.86 64.37 -26.60
C ALA A 218 3.59 65.13 -27.71
N LEU A 219 3.86 64.48 -28.86
CA LEU A 219 4.43 65.15 -30.03
C LEU A 219 3.50 66.23 -30.58
N VAL A 220 2.19 65.94 -30.72
CA VAL A 220 1.20 66.94 -31.15
C VAL A 220 1.16 68.13 -30.19
N ARG A 221 1.15 67.89 -28.87
CA ARG A 221 1.20 68.97 -27.87
C ARG A 221 2.50 69.78 -27.95
N GLN A 222 3.63 69.12 -28.22
CA GLN A 222 4.90 69.81 -28.41
C GLN A 222 4.85 70.72 -29.66
N ASP A 223 4.29 70.23 -30.77
CA ASP A 223 4.10 71.03 -31.98
C ASP A 223 3.18 72.24 -31.71
N GLU A 224 2.06 72.06 -31.01
CA GLU A 224 1.17 73.15 -30.57
C GLU A 224 1.92 74.19 -29.72
N ILE A 225 2.71 73.75 -28.74
CA ILE A 225 3.53 74.63 -27.91
C ILE A 225 4.53 75.43 -28.76
N THR A 226 5.20 74.80 -29.73
CA THR A 226 6.14 75.51 -30.61
C THR A 226 5.43 76.52 -31.51
N GLN A 227 4.22 76.23 -31.99
CA GLN A 227 3.42 77.18 -32.76
C GLN A 227 3.01 78.37 -31.89
N LEU A 228 2.50 78.12 -30.69
CA LEU A 228 2.15 79.19 -29.73
C LEU A 228 3.37 80.04 -29.34
N HIS A 229 4.57 79.45 -29.22
CA HIS A 229 5.79 80.23 -28.99
C HIS A 229 6.10 81.16 -30.17
N ARG A 230 6.00 80.67 -31.41
CA ARG A 230 6.22 81.51 -32.61
C ARG A 230 5.18 82.63 -32.71
N ASP A 231 3.92 82.36 -32.42
CA ASP A 231 2.87 83.36 -32.46
C ASP A 231 3.02 84.38 -31.32
N ASN A 232 3.45 83.96 -30.12
CA ASN A 232 3.82 84.88 -29.04
C ASN A 232 4.99 85.79 -29.44
N GLU A 233 6.03 85.25 -30.08
CA GLU A 233 7.15 86.05 -30.59
C GLU A 233 6.71 87.07 -31.64
N ARG A 234 5.81 86.67 -32.55
CA ARG A 234 5.19 87.57 -33.54
C ARG A 234 4.41 88.68 -32.85
N LEU A 235 3.50 88.34 -31.93
CA LEU A 235 2.71 89.32 -31.18
C LEU A 235 3.59 90.26 -30.37
N LEU A 236 4.68 89.78 -29.75
CA LEU A 236 5.65 90.64 -29.07
C LEU A 236 6.35 91.59 -30.03
N SER A 237 6.68 91.13 -31.25
CA SER A 237 7.28 91.98 -32.27
C SER A 237 6.31 93.06 -32.78
N GLU A 238 5.04 92.70 -32.98
CA GLU A 238 3.96 93.62 -33.35
C GLU A 238 3.71 94.63 -32.22
N GLN A 239 3.62 94.18 -30.97
CA GLN A 239 3.47 95.06 -29.80
C GLN A 239 4.64 96.04 -29.67
N ARG A 240 5.87 95.61 -29.96
CA ARG A 240 7.03 96.52 -30.00
C ARG A 240 6.94 97.52 -31.15
N ALA A 241 6.43 97.11 -32.32
CA ALA A 241 6.23 97.98 -33.47
C ALA A 241 5.13 99.02 -33.19
N THR A 242 3.94 98.59 -32.75
CA THR A 242 2.84 99.49 -32.36
C THR A 242 3.25 100.40 -31.20
N GLY A 243 4.05 99.90 -30.25
CA GLY A 243 4.62 100.72 -29.19
C GLY A 243 5.57 101.81 -29.70
N LYS A 244 6.35 101.55 -30.77
CA LYS A 244 7.17 102.58 -31.44
C LYS A 244 6.30 103.57 -32.19
N GLU A 245 5.30 103.11 -32.94
CA GLU A 245 4.35 103.96 -33.65
C GLU A 245 3.58 104.87 -32.68
N LEU A 246 3.12 104.33 -31.55
CA LEU A 246 2.46 105.10 -30.50
C LEU A 246 3.39 106.17 -29.92
N LYS A 247 4.66 105.84 -29.64
CA LYS A 247 5.65 106.83 -29.19
C LYS A 247 5.87 107.93 -30.23
N GLN A 248 6.00 107.57 -31.51
CA GLN A 248 6.14 108.55 -32.59
C GLN A 248 4.90 109.44 -32.71
N ALA A 249 3.70 108.86 -32.61
CA ALA A 249 2.45 109.61 -32.61
C ALA A 249 2.35 110.54 -31.40
N GLN A 250 2.74 110.09 -30.21
CA GLN A 250 2.83 110.92 -29.00
C GLN A 250 3.84 112.05 -29.14
N GLU A 251 5.02 111.81 -29.71
CA GLU A 251 6.00 112.86 -30.00
C GLU A 251 5.49 113.88 -31.01
N MET A 252 4.80 113.43 -32.07
CA MET A 252 4.17 114.31 -33.06
C MET A 252 3.03 115.12 -32.44
N ALA A 253 2.19 114.49 -31.61
CA ALA A 253 1.15 115.18 -30.85
C ALA A 253 1.76 116.21 -29.90
N ASN A 254 2.79 115.86 -29.13
CA ASN A 254 3.49 116.80 -28.25
C ASN A 254 4.12 117.96 -29.04
N LYS A 255 4.76 117.70 -30.19
CA LYS A 255 5.27 118.74 -31.09
C LYS A 255 4.16 119.63 -31.63
N SER A 256 3.00 119.06 -31.95
CA SER A 256 1.83 119.82 -32.38
C SER A 256 1.28 120.67 -31.23
N THR A 257 1.16 120.12 -30.03
CA THR A 257 0.73 120.84 -28.83
C THR A 257 1.69 121.98 -28.48
N THR A 258 3.01 121.78 -28.58
CA THR A 258 3.99 122.86 -28.34
C THR A 258 3.95 123.92 -29.45
N ARG A 259 3.76 123.52 -30.71
CA ARG A 259 3.51 124.50 -31.79
C ARG A 259 2.21 125.27 -31.57
N GLN A 260 1.14 124.59 -31.15
CA GLN A 260 -0.14 125.20 -30.85
C GLN A 260 -0.02 126.16 -29.66
N SER A 261 0.73 125.81 -28.61
CA SER A 261 0.99 126.71 -27.50
C SER A 261 1.81 127.92 -27.93
N GLN A 262 2.85 127.74 -28.75
CA GLN A 262 3.64 128.83 -29.34
C GLN A 262 2.78 129.77 -30.19
N LEU A 263 1.93 129.23 -31.06
CA LEU A 263 0.98 130.00 -31.86
C LEU A 263 -0.04 130.72 -30.98
N SER A 264 -0.56 130.07 -29.93
CA SER A 264 -1.48 130.70 -28.98
C SER A 264 -0.81 131.83 -28.19
N GLU A 265 0.48 131.68 -27.85
CA GLU A 265 1.26 132.73 -27.19
C GLU A 265 1.52 133.90 -28.16
N GLN A 266 1.81 133.61 -29.43
CA GLN A 266 1.92 134.64 -30.48
C GLN A 266 0.59 135.37 -30.69
N LEU A 267 -0.54 134.65 -30.73
CA LEU A 267 -1.87 135.26 -30.79
C LEU A 267 -2.15 136.10 -29.56
N ALA A 268 -1.86 135.62 -28.35
CA ALA A 268 -2.03 136.40 -27.13
C ALA A 268 -1.14 137.66 -27.13
N ARG A 269 0.08 137.60 -27.67
CA ARG A 269 0.95 138.76 -27.88
C ARG A 269 0.32 139.74 -28.86
N LEU A 270 -0.15 139.28 -30.03
CA LEU A 270 -0.84 140.11 -31.01
C LEU A 270 -2.13 140.72 -30.46
N ASP A 271 -2.91 139.97 -29.67
CA ASP A 271 -4.11 140.46 -28.99
C ASP A 271 -3.74 141.52 -27.94
N SER A 272 -2.64 141.34 -27.21
CA SER A 272 -2.15 142.34 -26.26
C SER A 272 -1.61 143.60 -26.95
N GLU A 273 -0.93 143.46 -28.09
CA GLU A 273 -0.54 144.56 -28.96
C GLU A 273 -1.77 145.26 -29.53
N GLY A 274 -2.80 144.49 -29.93
CA GLY A 274 -4.09 144.99 -30.36
C GLY A 274 -4.82 145.76 -29.26
N ALA A 275 -4.85 145.23 -28.03
CA ALA A 275 -5.42 145.90 -26.86
C ALA A 275 -4.65 147.18 -26.51
N LEU A 276 -3.31 147.17 -26.58
CA LEU A 276 -2.47 148.35 -26.42
C LEU A 276 -2.75 149.40 -27.51
N LEU A 277 -2.91 148.98 -28.76
CA LEU A 277 -3.27 149.88 -29.86
C LEU A 277 -4.68 150.44 -29.67
N GLN A 278 -5.65 149.62 -29.25
CA GLN A 278 -7.01 150.08 -28.92
C GLN A 278 -7.00 151.07 -27.75
N GLU A 279 -6.22 150.82 -26.70
CA GLU A 279 -6.09 151.75 -25.57
C GLU A 279 -5.38 153.03 -25.98
N ARG A 280 -4.35 152.98 -26.82
CA ARG A 280 -3.74 154.18 -27.43
C ARG A 280 -4.76 154.95 -28.27
N LEU A 281 -5.62 154.26 -29.01
CA LEU A 281 -6.71 154.87 -29.78
C LEU A 281 -7.76 155.50 -28.85
N ARG A 282 -8.09 154.85 -27.74
CA ARG A 282 -8.99 155.35 -26.70
C ARG A 282 -8.42 156.63 -26.07
N VAL A 283 -7.17 156.60 -25.62
CA VAL A 283 -6.47 157.77 -25.07
C VAL A 283 -6.38 158.90 -26.10
N ALA A 284 -5.99 158.61 -27.35
CA ALA A 284 -5.98 159.63 -28.40
C ALA A 284 -7.39 160.21 -28.66
N SER A 285 -8.44 159.39 -28.59
CA SER A 285 -9.82 159.85 -28.72
C SER A 285 -10.28 160.69 -27.52
N GLU A 286 -9.87 160.33 -26.29
CA GLU A 286 -10.08 161.11 -25.07
C GLU A 286 -9.31 162.42 -25.11
N GLU A 287 -8.08 162.45 -25.62
CA GLU A 287 -7.30 163.66 -25.87
C GLU A 287 -7.98 164.54 -26.92
N ILE A 288 -8.51 163.97 -28.01
CA ILE A 288 -9.30 164.71 -29.01
C ILE A 288 -10.58 165.28 -28.37
N LEU A 289 -11.26 164.54 -27.51
CA LEU A 289 -12.44 165.02 -26.78
C LEU A 289 -12.07 166.11 -25.77
N ALA A 290 -10.99 165.97 -25.01
CA ALA A 290 -10.50 166.98 -24.09
C ALA A 290 -10.03 168.25 -24.80
N LEU A 291 -9.39 168.12 -25.97
CA LEU A 291 -9.04 169.24 -26.84
C LEU A 291 -10.29 169.92 -27.41
N LYS A 292 -11.34 169.15 -27.78
CA LYS A 292 -12.64 169.71 -28.18
C LYS A 292 -13.31 170.44 -27.03
N GLU A 293 -13.36 169.86 -25.84
CA GLU A 293 -13.93 170.52 -24.65
C GLU A 293 -13.14 171.78 -24.26
N ASN A 294 -11.81 171.76 -24.37
CA ASN A 294 -10.99 172.95 -24.17
C ASN A 294 -11.25 173.98 -25.26
N HIS A 295 -11.41 173.58 -26.52
CA HIS A 295 -11.78 174.48 -27.60
C HIS A 295 -13.18 175.10 -27.37
N ASP A 296 -14.14 174.32 -26.90
CA ASP A 296 -15.48 174.78 -26.57
C ASP A 296 -15.47 175.72 -25.36
N LYS A 297 -14.69 175.42 -24.31
CA LYS A 297 -14.46 176.32 -23.16
C LYS A 297 -13.78 177.62 -23.59
N GLN A 298 -12.80 177.56 -24.48
CA GLN A 298 -12.11 178.73 -25.01
C GLN A 298 -13.00 179.55 -25.93
N SER A 299 -13.87 178.91 -26.71
CA SER A 299 -14.91 179.54 -27.52
C SER A 299 -15.98 180.22 -26.65
N GLN A 300 -16.41 179.57 -25.56
CA GLN A 300 -17.33 180.16 -24.59
C GLN A 300 -16.68 181.33 -23.84
N ALA A 301 -15.42 181.23 -23.43
CA ALA A 301 -14.68 182.34 -22.84
C ALA A 301 -14.47 183.50 -23.82
N SER A 302 -14.26 183.23 -25.12
CA SER A 302 -14.23 184.24 -26.18
C SER A 302 -15.57 184.94 -26.34
N LYS A 303 -16.67 184.18 -26.36
CA LYS A 303 -18.04 184.73 -26.45
C LYS A 303 -18.40 185.56 -25.20
N ASP A 304 -17.96 185.14 -24.01
CA ASP A 304 -18.15 185.91 -22.78
C ASP A 304 -17.27 187.17 -22.72
N MET A 305 -16.06 187.13 -23.28
CA MET A 305 -15.22 188.32 -23.46
C MET A 305 -15.83 189.28 -24.49
N GLU A 306 -16.39 188.78 -25.60
CA GLU A 306 -17.11 189.58 -26.59
C GLU A 306 -18.37 190.23 -25.99
N LEU A 307 -19.14 189.50 -25.16
CA LEU A 307 -20.30 190.04 -24.43
C LEU A 307 -19.90 191.08 -23.37
N ARG A 308 -18.73 190.94 -22.74
CA ARG A 308 -18.18 191.95 -21.82
C ARG A 308 -17.66 193.18 -22.55
N ALA A 309 -17.03 193.01 -23.72
CA ALA A 309 -16.63 194.11 -24.59
C ALA A 309 -17.85 194.89 -25.11
N ALA A 310 -18.90 194.20 -25.57
CA ALA A 310 -20.15 194.82 -26.01
C ALA A 310 -20.88 195.57 -24.87
N LYS A 311 -20.81 195.08 -23.63
CA LYS A 311 -21.33 195.79 -22.43
C LYS A 311 -20.47 196.98 -22.01
N ALA A 312 -19.16 196.95 -22.27
CA ALA A 312 -18.26 198.07 -22.03
C ALA A 312 -18.41 199.16 -23.11
N GLU A 313 -18.66 198.78 -24.37
CA GLU A 313 -18.96 199.71 -25.46
C GLU A 313 -20.33 200.38 -25.28
N ALA A 314 -21.37 199.63 -24.86
CA ALA A 314 -22.68 200.20 -24.54
C ALA A 314 -22.67 201.16 -23.33
N SER A 315 -21.77 200.95 -22.36
CA SER A 315 -21.64 201.86 -21.20
C SER A 315 -20.81 203.13 -21.52
N LEU A 316 -19.92 203.07 -22.52
CA LEU A 316 -19.23 204.25 -23.05
C LEU A 316 -20.11 205.10 -23.99
N GLU A 317 -21.07 204.52 -24.71
CA GLU A 317 -22.05 205.27 -25.51
C GLU A 317 -23.16 205.91 -24.64
N ALA A 318 -23.57 205.27 -23.53
CA ALA A 318 -24.55 205.83 -22.60
C ALA A 318 -24.04 207.05 -21.79
N LEU A 319 -22.72 207.15 -21.55
CA LEU A 319 -22.10 208.29 -20.87
C LEU A 319 -21.72 209.46 -21.81
N ARG A 320 -21.72 209.25 -23.13
CA ARG A 320 -21.48 210.32 -24.13
C ARG A 320 -22.75 211.12 -24.49
N LEU A 321 -23.95 210.60 -24.21
CA LEU A 321 -25.23 211.23 -24.56
C LEU A 321 -25.96 211.95 -23.40
N ALA A 322 -25.41 211.93 -22.17
CA ALA A 322 -25.88 212.72 -21.02
C ALA A 322 -25.03 213.99 -20.77
N GLY A 323 -24.32 214.46 -21.79
CA GLY A 323 -23.44 215.64 -21.79
C GLY A 323 -24.02 216.89 -22.46
N SER A 324 -25.35 217.05 -22.56
CA SER A 324 -25.94 218.31 -23.06
C SER A 324 -27.18 218.78 -22.28
N LYS A 325 -26.89 219.39 -21.12
CA LYS A 325 -27.48 220.63 -20.54
C LYS A 325 -27.84 220.55 -19.05
N ALA A 326 -26.80 220.61 -18.21
CA ALA A 326 -26.68 221.58 -17.11
C ALA A 326 -25.17 221.77 -16.79
N GLN A 327 -24.68 223.00 -16.85
CA GLN A 327 -23.30 223.46 -16.54
C GLN A 327 -23.27 224.14 -15.14
N PRO A 328 -22.12 224.51 -14.52
CA PRO A 328 -20.70 224.31 -14.84
C PRO A 328 -19.81 223.85 -13.64
N GLY A 329 -18.49 223.62 -13.88
CA GLY A 329 -17.41 223.57 -12.85
C GLY A 329 -16.44 222.39 -13.05
N ALA A 330 -15.31 222.56 -13.73
CA ALA A 330 -13.96 222.84 -13.15
C ALA A 330 -13.33 221.61 -12.45
N THR A 331 -12.08 221.17 -12.62
CA THR A 331 -10.86 221.56 -13.35
C THR A 331 -9.80 220.51 -12.97
N ALA A 332 -8.86 220.21 -13.88
CA ALA A 332 -7.49 219.70 -13.63
C ALA A 332 -7.33 218.32 -12.93
N GLY A 333 -6.36 217.46 -13.25
CA GLY A 333 -5.16 217.59 -14.07
C GLY A 333 -4.03 216.80 -13.39
N SER A 334 -3.71 215.62 -13.92
CA SER A 334 -2.41 214.90 -13.88
C SER A 334 -2.55 213.57 -14.60
#